data_AF-A0A1N7BRN8-F1
#
_entry.id   AF-A0A1N7BRN8-F1
#
_cell.length_a   1.000
_cell.length_b   1.000
_cell.length_c   1.000
_cell.angle_alpha   90.00
_cell.angle_beta   90.00
_cell.angle_gamma   90.00
#
_symmetry.space_group_name_H-M   'P 1'
#
loop_
_entity.id
_entity.type
_entity.pdbx_description
1 polymer ?
#
loop_
_entity_poly.entity_id
_entity_poly.type
_entity_poly.pdbx_seq_one_letter_code
_entity_poly.pdbx_strand_id
1 'polypeptide(L)'
;MSAKSADPAITLYRLQACPYCERVVRKLQEYDLPYQSRFVEPMHSDRNVVKRISGKRTVPAIVDEDTGVTMSESANIVEYIENTYGGEN
;
A
#
# COMPACT_ATOMS: atom_id res chain seq x y z
N MET A 1 -23.45 -8.33 -9.27
CA MET A 1 -23.21 -7.75 -7.93
C MET A 1 -22.17 -6.64 -8.06
N SER A 2 -22.38 -5.58 -7.27
CA SER A 2 -21.65 -4.32 -7.08
C SER A 2 -20.40 -4.03 -7.92
N ALA A 3 -20.55 -3.11 -8.89
CA ALA A 3 -19.51 -2.16 -9.22
C ALA A 3 -19.42 -1.14 -8.09
N LYS A 4 -18.43 -1.26 -7.19
CA LYS A 4 -18.08 -0.15 -6.29
C LYS A 4 -17.09 0.74 -7.05
N SER A 5 -17.65 1.84 -7.57
CA SER A 5 -17.00 3.04 -8.10
C SER A 5 -15.80 3.48 -7.25
N ALA A 6 -14.78 4.19 -7.73
CA ALA A 6 -14.28 4.46 -9.08
C ALA A 6 -12.78 4.82 -9.00
N ASP A 7 -12.16 4.74 -7.83
CA ASP A 7 -10.75 4.99 -7.60
C ASP A 7 -10.29 4.05 -6.46
N PRO A 8 -9.12 3.40 -6.59
CA PRO A 8 -8.58 2.59 -5.50
C PRO A 8 -8.29 3.47 -4.27
N ALA A 9 -9.03 3.25 -3.18
CA ALA A 9 -8.80 3.93 -1.89
C ALA A 9 -7.41 3.60 -1.31
N ILE A 10 -6.83 2.46 -1.70
CA ILE A 10 -5.51 2.04 -1.25
C ILE A 10 -4.46 2.50 -2.27
N THR A 11 -3.53 3.35 -1.85
CA THR A 11 -2.33 3.70 -2.62
C THR A 11 -1.10 3.00 -2.03
N LEU A 12 -0.46 2.14 -2.83
CA LEU A 12 0.79 1.46 -2.52
C LEU A 12 1.99 2.21 -3.13
N TYR A 13 2.86 2.73 -2.28
CA TYR A 13 4.15 3.30 -2.66
C TYR A 13 5.22 2.20 -2.71
N ARG A 14 5.80 1.99 -3.89
CA ARG A 14 6.79 0.93 -4.15
C ARG A 14 7.99 1.41 -4.95
N LEU A 15 9.11 0.72 -4.81
CA LEU A 15 10.28 0.86 -5.69
C LEU A 15 10.28 -0.23 -6.77
N GLN A 16 10.95 0.04 -7.90
CA GLN A 16 11.22 -1.00 -8.89
C GLN A 16 12.06 -2.13 -8.27
N ALA A 17 11.72 -3.38 -8.59
CA ALA A 17 12.41 -4.59 -8.13
C ALA A 17 12.54 -4.76 -6.60
N CYS A 18 11.56 -4.29 -5.81
CA CYS A 18 11.56 -4.49 -4.36
C CYS A 18 10.78 -5.74 -3.93
N PRO A 19 11.44 -6.77 -3.36
CA PRO A 19 10.77 -8.03 -2.97
C PRO A 19 9.73 -7.84 -1.85
N TYR A 20 9.92 -6.83 -0.99
CA TYR A 20 8.97 -6.51 0.07
C TYR A 20 7.68 -5.89 -0.47
N CYS A 21 7.76 -5.13 -1.56
CA CYS A 21 6.59 -4.56 -2.22
C CYS A 21 5.73 -5.66 -2.86
N GLU A 22 6.36 -6.69 -3.43
CA GLU A 22 5.64 -7.82 -4.01
C GLU A 22 4.81 -8.59 -2.98
N ARG A 23 5.29 -8.71 -1.73
CA ARG A 23 4.52 -9.36 -0.66
C ARG A 23 3.20 -8.63 -0.40
N VAL A 24 3.25 -7.30 -0.31
CA VAL A 24 2.06 -6.47 -0.11
C VAL A 24 1.11 -6.59 -1.31
N VAL A 25 1.65 -6.51 -2.53
CA VAL A 25 0.86 -6.66 -3.77
C VAL A 25 0.12 -8.00 -3.79
N ARG A 26 0.81 -9.10 -3.45
CA ARG A 26 0.17 -10.42 -3.40
C ARG A 26 -1.01 -10.46 -2.44
N LYS A 27 -0.87 -9.85 -1.26
CA LYS A 27 -1.98 -9.78 -0.28
C LYS A 27 -3.14 -8.92 -0.76
N LEU A 28 -2.86 -7.76 -1.36
CA LEU A 28 -3.90 -6.93 -1.97
C LEU A 28 -4.64 -7.70 -3.08
N GLN A 29 -3.93 -8.47 -3.90
CA GLN A 29 -4.52 -9.32 -4.95
C GLN A 29 -5.28 -10.52 -4.39
N GLU A 30 -4.79 -11.15 -3.31
CA GLU A 30 -5.45 -12.28 -2.64
C GLU A 30 -6.85 -11.90 -2.15
N TYR A 31 -7.01 -10.67 -1.65
CA TYR A 31 -8.29 -10.13 -1.19
C TYR A 31 -9.05 -9.33 -2.28
N ASP A 32 -8.60 -9.38 -3.54
CA ASP A 32 -9.16 -8.63 -4.68
C ASP A 32 -9.38 -7.13 -4.38
N LEU A 33 -8.47 -6.53 -3.60
CA LEU A 33 -8.58 -5.14 -3.18
C LEU A 33 -8.12 -4.21 -4.30
N PRO A 34 -8.91 -3.21 -4.69
CA PRO A 34 -8.48 -2.21 -5.67
C PRO A 34 -7.39 -1.34 -5.05
N TYR A 35 -6.21 -1.32 -5.67
CA TYR A 35 -5.08 -0.50 -5.21
C TYR A 35 -4.40 0.27 -6.36
N GLN A 36 -3.89 1.46 -6.06
CA GLN A 36 -3.05 2.25 -6.94
C GLN A 36 -1.58 1.99 -6.63
N SER A 37 -0.78 1.62 -7.63
CA SER A 37 0.67 1.56 -7.46
C SER A 37 1.32 2.89 -7.82
N ARG A 38 2.11 3.45 -6.91
CA ARG A 38 2.93 4.65 -7.13
C ARG A 38 4.39 4.26 -7.01
N PHE A 39 5.10 4.35 -8.13
CA PHE A 39 6.55 4.17 -8.14
C PHE A 39 7.20 5.44 -7.60
N VAL A 40 7.99 5.29 -6.55
CA VAL A 40 8.79 6.40 -6.01
C VAL A 40 10.17 6.34 -6.62
N GLU A 41 10.67 7.45 -7.17
CA GLU A 41 12.00 7.46 -7.76
C GLU A 41 13.07 7.28 -6.67
N PRO A 42 14.14 6.52 -6.94
CA PRO A 42 15.24 6.32 -5.99
C PRO A 42 16.06 7.60 -5.77
N MET A 43 15.96 8.58 -6.66
CA MET A 43 16.62 9.88 -6.48
C MET A 43 16.09 10.58 -5.23
N HIS A 44 17.01 11.07 -4.40
CA HIS A 44 16.76 11.58 -3.05
C HIS A 44 15.63 12.63 -2.93
N SER A 45 15.25 13.28 -4.02
CA SER A 45 14.22 14.30 -4.09
C SER A 45 12.81 13.76 -3.79
N ASP A 46 12.43 12.59 -4.30
CA ASP A 46 11.07 12.02 -4.19
C ASP A 46 10.84 11.21 -2.91
N ARG A 47 11.90 10.81 -2.20
CA ARG A 47 11.76 10.24 -0.84
C ARG A 47 11.20 11.23 0.18
N ASN A 48 11.15 12.52 -0.14
CA ASN A 48 10.45 13.49 0.71
C ASN A 48 8.92 13.29 0.66
N VAL A 49 8.37 12.81 -0.45
CA VAL A 49 6.93 12.50 -0.56
C VAL A 49 6.58 11.33 0.36
N VAL A 50 7.32 10.22 0.28
CA VAL A 50 7.14 9.09 1.19
C VAL A 50 7.34 9.51 2.64
N LYS A 51 8.41 10.25 2.96
CA LYS A 51 8.63 10.74 4.33
C LYS A 51 7.51 11.68 4.81
N ARG A 52 6.96 12.52 3.94
CA ARG A 52 5.89 13.45 4.29
C ARG A 52 4.56 12.72 4.53
N ILE A 53 4.33 11.64 3.80
CA ILE A 53 3.09 10.84 3.87
C ILE A 53 3.17 9.81 5.00
N SER A 54 4.17 8.94 5.00
CA SER A 54 4.30 7.84 5.98
C SER A 54 5.15 8.17 7.21
N GLY A 55 5.73 9.38 7.28
CA GLY A 55 6.68 9.75 8.32
C GLY A 55 8.07 9.10 8.16
N LYS A 56 8.21 8.10 7.29
CA LYS A 56 9.44 7.30 7.10
C LYS A 56 9.89 7.31 5.64
N ARG A 57 11.20 7.11 5.42
CA ARG A 57 11.79 6.99 4.06
C ARG A 57 11.83 5.54 3.55
N THR A 58 11.22 4.62 4.29
CA THR A 58 11.21 3.19 3.98
C THR A 58 9.99 2.84 3.14
N VAL A 59 10.20 1.95 2.17
CA VAL A 59 9.15 1.34 1.34
C VAL A 59 9.17 -0.16 1.55
N PRO A 60 8.04 -0.87 1.42
CA PRO A 60 6.72 -0.38 0.99
C PRO A 60 6.02 0.50 2.03
N ALA A 61 5.16 1.40 1.53
CA ALA A 61 4.21 2.18 2.34
C ALA A 61 2.83 2.16 1.69
N ILE A 62 1.77 2.13 2.50
CA ILE A 62 0.39 2.24 2.04
C ILE A 62 -0.28 3.47 2.61
N VAL A 63 -1.22 4.00 1.85
CA VAL A 63 -2.23 4.96 2.29
C VAL A 63 -3.57 4.33 1.97
N ASP A 64 -4.40 4.14 2.98
CA ASP A 64 -5.76 3.68 2.83
C ASP A 64 -6.70 4.86 3.14
N GLU A 65 -7.35 5.39 2.11
CA GLU A 65 -8.27 6.52 2.23
C GLU A 65 -9.62 6.11 2.84
N ASP A 66 -9.99 4.83 2.83
CA ASP A 66 -11.25 4.34 3.41
C ASP A 66 -11.19 4.37 4.94
N THR A 67 -10.04 3.97 5.50
CA THR A 67 -9.80 3.95 6.96
C THR A 67 -9.00 5.14 7.47
N GLY A 68 -8.42 5.95 6.57
CA GLY A 68 -7.49 7.04 6.91
C GLY A 68 -6.12 6.55 7.40
N VAL A 69 -5.80 5.27 7.20
CA VAL A 69 -4.57 4.67 7.70
C VAL A 69 -3.41 4.92 6.74
N THR A 70 -2.31 5.43 7.28
CA THR A 70 -1.04 5.50 6.54
C THR A 70 0.02 4.75 7.33
N MET A 71 0.65 3.77 6.69
CA MET A 71 1.68 2.97 7.34
C MET A 71 2.79 2.56 6.39
N SER A 72 3.90 2.16 6.97
CA SER A 72 5.12 1.70 6.31
C SER A 72 5.59 0.42 6.99
N GLU A 73 6.48 -0.33 6.34
CA GLU A 73 6.96 -1.66 6.72
C GLU A 73 6.05 -2.79 6.20
N SER A 74 6.60 -3.67 5.36
CA SER A 74 5.83 -4.69 4.65
C SER A 74 5.09 -5.66 5.57
N ALA A 75 5.66 -6.01 6.73
CA ALA A 75 5.04 -6.94 7.67
C ALA A 75 3.76 -6.33 8.27
N ASN A 76 3.86 -5.09 8.76
CA ASN A 76 2.72 -4.36 9.34
C ASN A 76 1.62 -4.15 8.31
N ILE A 77 1.99 -3.83 7.07
CA ILE A 77 1.04 -3.64 5.97
C ILE A 77 0.27 -4.94 5.68
N VAL A 78 0.97 -6.07 5.61
CA VAL A 78 0.35 -7.38 5.38
C VAL A 78 -0.61 -7.72 6.52
N GLU A 79 -0.16 -7.59 7.77
CA GLU A 79 -0.99 -7.83 8.95
C GLU A 79 -2.22 -6.92 8.97
N TYR A 80 -2.08 -5.64 8.62
CA TYR A 80 -3.19 -4.71 8.50
C TYR A 80 -4.21 -5.15 7.45
N ILE A 81 -3.76 -5.53 6.26
CA ILE A 81 -4.64 -6.00 5.19
C ILE A 81 -5.38 -7.26 5.64
N GLU A 82 -4.67 -8.22 6.23
CA GLU A 82 -5.26 -9.47 6.74
C GLU A 82 -6.27 -9.21 7.87
N ASN A 83 -5.97 -8.29 8.79
CA ASN A 83 -6.87 -7.99 9.91
C ASN A 83 -8.07 -7.12 9.51
N THR A 84 -7.90 -6.22 8.54
CA THR A 84 -8.94 -5.26 8.12
C THR A 84 -9.83 -5.82 7.03
N TYR A 85 -9.25 -6.55 6.08
CA TYR A 85 -9.91 -7.07 4.88
C TYR A 85 -9.89 -8.59 4.79
N GLY A 86 -9.06 -9.28 5.57
CA GLY A 86 -8.94 -10.74 5.56
C GLY A 86 -9.92 -11.49 6.45
N GLY A 87 -10.76 -10.77 7.20
CA GLY A 87 -11.95 -11.35 7.81
C GLY A 87 -13.08 -11.35 6.80
N GLU A 88 -13.21 -12.41 6.01
CA GLU A 88 -14.44 -13.11 5.59
C GLU A 88 -14.08 -14.20 4.57
N ASN A 89 -13.87 -15.43 5.08
CA ASN A 89 -14.38 -16.62 4.40
C ASN A 89 -15.16 -17.46 5.40
#